data_AF-A0A920IS66-F1
#
_entry.id   AF-A0A920IS66-F1
#
_cell.length_a   1.000
_cell.length_b   1.000
_cell.length_c   1.000
_cell.angle_alpha   90.00
_cell.angle_beta   90.00
_cell.angle_gamma   90.00
#
_symmetry.space_group_name_H-M   'P 1'
#
loop_
_entity.id
_entity.type
_entity.pdbx_description
1 polymer ?
#
loop_
_entity_poly.entity_id
_entity_poly.type
_entity_poly.pdbx_seq_one_letter_code
_entity_poly.pdbx_strand_id
1 'polypeptide(L)'
;MRTSVNHLTYLLYGVMNARKTLHAGFTTVRNVGASNYTDVALRDAINRGIIDGPRMLVSGPPLGITGGHCDNNLLPYELSRPGQGL
;
A
#
# COMPACT_ATOMS: atom_id res chain seq x y z
N MET A 1 -14.47 18.41 -1.35
CA MET A 1 -12.99 18.47 -1.39
C MET A 1 -12.51 17.20 -2.07
N ARG A 2 -11.85 17.30 -3.23
CA ARG A 2 -11.49 16.15 -4.08
C ARG A 2 -10.27 15.43 -3.48
N THR A 3 -10.48 14.40 -2.66
CA THR A 3 -9.42 13.50 -2.19
C THR A 3 -9.01 12.52 -3.31
N SER A 4 -8.63 13.01 -4.49
CA SER A 4 -7.97 12.12 -5.47
C SER A 4 -6.52 11.95 -5.05
N VAL A 5 -6.31 11.15 -4.02
CA VAL A 5 -4.99 10.67 -3.67
C VAL A 5 -4.50 9.84 -4.86
N ASN A 6 -3.46 10.31 -5.55
CA ASN A 6 -3.03 9.68 -6.80
C ASN A 6 -2.30 8.37 -6.47
N HIS A 7 -3.03 7.25 -6.55
CA HIS A 7 -2.51 5.91 -6.30
C HIS A 7 -1.25 5.58 -7.10
N LEU A 8 -1.08 6.18 -8.29
CA LEU A 8 0.11 6.02 -9.11
C LEU A 8 1.36 6.59 -8.43
N THR A 9 1.24 7.75 -7.77
CA THR A 9 2.36 8.40 -7.07
C THR A 9 2.86 7.54 -5.91
N TYR A 10 1.97 6.90 -5.15
CA TYR A 10 2.38 5.99 -4.07
C TYR A 10 3.08 4.73 -4.58
N LEU A 11 2.70 4.25 -5.75
CA LEU A 11 3.39 3.12 -6.37
C LEU A 11 4.82 3.51 -6.76
N LEU A 12 5.03 4.73 -7.28
CA LEU A 12 6.38 5.26 -7.55
C LEU A 12 7.23 5.38 -6.26
N TYR A 13 6.64 5.82 -5.14
CA TYR A 13 7.33 5.79 -3.85
C TYR A 13 7.67 4.35 -3.42
N GLY A 14 6.77 3.40 -3.63
CA GLY A 14 7.00 1.98 -3.38
C GLY A 14 8.20 1.43 -4.15
N VAL A 15 8.31 1.75 -5.44
CA VAL A 15 9.47 1.38 -6.29
C VAL A 15 10.77 1.95 -5.73
N MET A 16 10.80 3.24 -5.39
CA MET A 16 11.99 3.87 -4.80
C MET A 16 12.38 3.22 -3.47
N ASN A 17 11.41 2.90 -2.63
CA ASN A 17 11.66 2.28 -1.33
C ASN A 17 12.16 0.85 -1.47
N ALA A 18 11.57 0.04 -2.35
CA ALA A 18 12.04 -1.32 -2.63
C ALA A 18 13.51 -1.33 -3.08
N ARG A 19 13.87 -0.41 -4.00
CA ARG A 19 15.26 -0.25 -4.45
C ARG A 19 16.19 0.14 -3.30
N LYS A 20 15.82 1.13 -2.49
CA LYS A 20 16.61 1.55 -1.31
C LYS A 20 16.81 0.40 -0.32
N THR A 21 15.75 -0.36 -0.03
CA THR A 21 15.80 -1.51 0.88
C THR A 21 16.75 -2.59 0.36
N LEU A 22 16.70 -2.90 -0.93
CA LEU A 22 17.63 -3.84 -1.54
C LEU A 22 19.09 -3.37 -1.45
N HIS A 23 19.36 -2.10 -1.79
CA HIS A 23 20.70 -1.53 -1.71
C HIS A 23 21.22 -1.37 -0.28
N ALA A 24 20.35 -1.38 0.73
CA ALA A 24 20.73 -1.48 2.13
C ALA A 24 21.10 -2.91 2.57
N GLY A 25 21.05 -3.90 1.67
CA GLY A 25 21.43 -5.30 1.93
C GLY A 25 20.28 -6.22 2.33
N PHE A 26 19.05 -5.71 2.42
CA PHE A 26 17.88 -6.54 2.71
C PHE A 26 17.38 -7.19 1.43
N THR A 27 17.53 -8.51 1.32
CA THR A 27 17.21 -9.26 0.10
C THR A 27 15.85 -9.95 0.14
N THR A 28 15.21 -10.01 1.30
CA THR A 28 13.85 -10.55 1.46
C THR A 28 13.14 -9.79 2.58
N VAL A 29 11.89 -9.38 2.34
CA VAL A 29 11.09 -8.58 3.28
C VAL A 29 9.64 -9.05 3.32
N ARG A 30 8.94 -8.72 4.41
CA ARG A 30 7.50 -8.89 4.52
C ARG A 30 6.80 -7.53 4.61
N ASN A 31 6.06 -7.15 3.56
CA ASN A 31 5.19 -5.97 3.58
C ASN A 31 3.87 -6.33 4.27
N VAL A 32 3.51 -5.59 5.31
CA VAL A 32 2.41 -5.95 6.24
C VAL A 32 1.21 -5.01 6.18
N GLY A 33 1.08 -4.26 5.10
CA GLY A 33 -0.10 -3.43 4.84
C GLY A 33 0.08 -2.59 3.59
N ALA A 34 -0.92 -2.60 2.72
CA ALA A 34 -1.02 -1.69 1.59
C ALA A 34 -2.47 -1.55 1.12
N SER A 35 -2.84 -0.36 0.67
CA SER A 35 -4.13 -0.13 0.01
C SER A 35 -4.12 -0.69 -1.42
N ASN A 36 -5.28 -1.12 -1.93
CA ASN A 36 -5.48 -1.51 -3.33
C ASN A 36 -4.50 -2.56 -3.87
N TYR A 37 -3.97 -3.44 -3.00
CA TYR A 37 -3.00 -4.48 -3.37
C TYR A 37 -1.75 -3.96 -4.10
N THR A 38 -1.33 -2.71 -3.83
CA THR A 38 -0.15 -2.12 -4.49
C THR A 38 1.14 -2.85 -4.13
N ASP A 39 1.22 -3.46 -2.95
CA ASP A 39 2.32 -4.33 -2.54
C ASP A 39 2.39 -5.62 -3.35
N VAL A 40 1.25 -6.23 -3.69
CA VAL A 40 1.16 -7.38 -4.60
C VAL A 40 1.68 -7.01 -5.99
N ALA A 41 1.23 -5.88 -6.54
CA ALA A 41 1.68 -5.40 -7.85
C ALA A 41 3.20 -5.14 -7.87
N LEU A 42 3.73 -4.51 -6.83
CA LEU A 42 5.17 -4.26 -6.70
C LEU A 42 5.97 -5.56 -6.59
N ARG A 43 5.54 -6.51 -5.75
CA ARG A 43 6.14 -7.84 -5.65
C ARG A 43 6.20 -8.53 -7.01
N ASP A 44 5.10 -8.54 -7.74
CA ASP A 44 5.01 -9.22 -9.03
C ASP A 44 5.91 -8.56 -10.07
N ALA A 45 6.02 -7.23 -10.06
CA ALA A 45 6.95 -6.50 -10.91
C ALA A 45 8.42 -6.82 -10.58
N ILE A 46 8.77 -6.95 -9.29
CA ILE A 46 10.11 -7.37 -8.86
C ILE A 46 10.40 -8.81 -9.28
N ASN A 47 9.45 -9.73 -9.07
CA ASN A 47 9.60 -11.14 -9.46
C ASN A 47 9.77 -11.32 -10.97
N ARG A 48 9.16 -10.43 -11.78
CA ARG A 48 9.32 -10.39 -13.24
C ARG A 48 10.60 -9.68 -13.70
N GLY A 49 11.39 -9.11 -12.77
CA GLY A 49 12.61 -8.36 -13.08
C GLY A 49 12.35 -7.00 -13.75
N ILE A 50 11.12 -6.46 -13.67
CA ILE A 50 10.78 -5.14 -14.23
C ILE A 50 11.36 -4.02 -13.35
N ILE A 51 11.41 -4.26 -12.04
CA ILE A 51 11.88 -3.32 -11.02
C ILE A 51 12.88 -4.03 -10.11
N ASP A 52 14.01 -3.37 -9.81
CA ASP A 52 14.95 -3.87 -8.79
C ASP A 52 14.36 -3.74 -7.38
N GLY A 53 14.34 -4.83 -6.63
CA GLY A 53 13.88 -4.86 -5.23
C GLY A 53 14.11 -6.20 -4.53
N PRO A 54 13.85 -6.28 -3.21
CA PRO A 54 13.94 -7.53 -2.47
C PRO A 54 12.81 -8.50 -2.85
N ARG A 55 12.97 -9.79 -2.54
CA ARG A 55 11.85 -10.74 -2.57
C ARG A 55 10.81 -10.33 -1.53
N MET A 56 9.56 -10.13 -1.92
CA MET A 56 8.51 -9.63 -1.02
C MET A 56 7.48 -10.72 -0.69
N LEU A 57 7.25 -10.93 0.61
CA LEU A 57 6.02 -11.52 1.14
C LEU A 57 5.05 -10.38 1.45
N VAL A 58 3.80 -10.46 0.99
CA VAL A 58 2.87 -9.31 1.02
C VAL A 58 1.54 -9.71 1.63
N SER A 59 0.94 -8.82 2.42
CA SER A 59 -0.36 -9.05 3.07
C SER A 59 -1.54 -8.51 2.26
N GLY A 60 -1.33 -7.49 1.42
CA GLY A 60 -2.43 -6.67 0.91
C GLY A 60 -3.06 -5.79 2.00
N PRO A 61 -4.33 -5.40 1.84
CA PRO A 61 -5.04 -4.58 2.83
C PRO A 61 -5.14 -5.29 4.18
N PRO A 62 -4.75 -4.63 5.29
CA PRO A 62 -4.88 -5.22 6.61
C PRO A 62 -6.36 -5.35 7.00
N LEU A 63 -6.72 -6.44 7.70
CA LEU A 63 -8.03 -6.60 8.30
C LEU A 63 -8.07 -5.91 9.68
N GLY A 64 -9.14 -5.18 9.96
CA GLY A 64 -9.37 -4.53 11.24
C GLY A 64 -10.86 -4.35 11.52
N ILE A 65 -11.19 -4.12 12.80
CA ILE A 65 -12.55 -3.74 13.21
C ILE A 65 -12.88 -2.32 12.76
N THR A 66 -14.16 -2.01 12.61
CA THR A 66 -14.64 -0.63 12.36
C THR A 66 -14.18 0.31 13.48
N GLY A 67 -13.63 1.47 13.11
CA GLY A 67 -13.03 2.44 14.02
C GLY A 67 -11.69 2.00 14.62
N GLY A 68 -11.16 0.84 14.23
CA GLY A 68 -9.88 0.32 14.70
C GLY A 68 -8.67 0.98 14.04
N HIS A 69 -7.46 0.49 14.35
CA HIS A 69 -6.20 1.03 13.83
C HIS A 69 -6.05 0.90 12.30
N CYS A 70 -6.62 -0.15 11.72
CA CYS A 70 -6.56 -0.39 10.27
C CYS A 70 -7.73 0.25 9.49
N ASP A 71 -8.57 1.04 10.16
CA ASP A 71 -9.66 1.81 9.55
C ASP A 71 -9.20 3.26 9.28
N ASN A 72 -9.90 3.96 8.37
CA ASN A 72 -9.61 5.36 8.07
C ASN A 72 -10.51 6.29 8.88
N ASN A 73 -9.99 6.77 10.02
CA ASN A 73 -10.74 7.62 10.95
C ASN A 73 -10.53 9.13 10.72
N LEU A 74 -10.01 9.54 9.54
CA LEU A 74 -9.71 10.95 9.25
C LEU A 74 -10.92 11.75 8.75
N LEU A 75 -12.01 11.07 8.39
CA LEU A 75 -13.24 11.72 7.95
C LEU A 75 -14.19 11.95 9.12
N PRO A 76 -14.94 13.07 9.12
CA PRO A 76 -16.09 13.23 9.99
C PRO A 76 -17.04 12.04 9.86
N TYR A 77 -17.72 11.69 10.97
CA TYR A 77 -18.61 10.53 11.04
C TYR A 77 -19.63 10.49 9.89
N GLU A 78 -20.19 11.64 9.53
CA GLU A 78 -21.18 11.79 8.46
C GLU A 78 -20.64 11.41 7.08
N LEU A 79 -19.33 11.60 6.82
CA LEU A 79 -18.68 11.29 5.55
C LEU A 79 -18.03 9.90 5.50
N SER A 80 -18.00 9.19 6.64
CA SER A 80 -17.37 7.87 6.76
C SER A 80 -18.32 6.70 6.46
N ARG A 81 -19.64 6.97 6.36
CA ARG A 81 -20.65 5.92 6.14
C ARG A 81 -20.80 5.56 4.65
N PRO A 82 -20.65 4.28 4.25
CA PRO A 82 -21.08 3.84 2.94
C PRO A 82 -22.61 3.99 2.82
N GLY A 83 -23.09 4.81 1.88
CA GLY A 83 -24.52 4.91 1.54
C GLY A 83 -25.25 6.21 1.92
N GLN A 84 -24.57 7.23 2.45
CA GLN A 84 -25.10 8.60 2.46
C GLN A 84 -24.34 9.44 1.43
N GLY A 85 -24.98 9.68 0.30
CA GLY A 85 -24.36 10.16 -0.93
C GLY A 85 -23.69 11.54 -0.84
N LEU A 86 -22.51 11.61 -1.45
CA LEU A 86 -22.28 12.35 -2.69
C LEU A 86 -21.76 11.39 -3.76
#